data_AF-A0A3D0GXX8-F1
#
_entry.id   AF-A0A3D0GXX8-F1
#
_cell.length_a   1.000
_cell.length_b   1.000
_cell.length_c   1.000
_cell.angle_alpha   90.00
_cell.angle_beta   90.00
_cell.angle_gamma   90.00
#
_symmetry.space_group_name_H-M   'P 1'
#
loop_
_entity.id
_entity.type
_entity.pdbx_description
1 polymer ?
#
loop_
_entity_poly.entity_id
_entity_poly.type
_entity_poly.pdbx_seq_one_letter_code
_entity_poly.pdbx_strand_id
1 'polypeptide(L)'
;MKHKRHILTLLCAMMTFISAISVYGATSKYKLYDIDLTVALPDDLYIVTRDMAASDPVYKNIDSDALSFTADMEQKNIYLYALAKNKSYDISITAVKADKEKNFDQMTQEELKANLETEKKEIEDTQKLIVNDMYISEVGDYSYYIYDLESADPNEKIYMLRSRMVFRNMSYIITLQTYNGELSDSLRKEFEDLYKSCDYTKLNASSKTIRMLNEARDLLIGTVLMIAILGVILIIARISRNNKKHHAF
;
A
#
# COMPACT_ATOMS: atom_id res chain seq x y z
N MET A 1 9.73 -41.05 29.32
CA MET A 1 8.66 -40.04 29.58
C MET A 1 9.19 -38.63 29.94
N LYS A 2 10.40 -38.48 30.50
CA LYS A 2 10.98 -37.16 30.87
C LYS A 2 11.34 -36.25 29.69
N HIS A 3 11.84 -36.76 28.56
CA HIS A 3 12.27 -35.92 27.43
C HIS A 3 11.15 -35.18 26.67
N LYS A 4 9.93 -35.73 26.60
CA LYS A 4 8.80 -35.06 25.92
C LYS A 4 8.28 -33.82 26.67
N ARG A 5 8.48 -33.79 27.99
CA ARG A 5 7.98 -32.74 28.88
C ARG A 5 8.81 -31.47 28.75
N HIS A 6 10.13 -31.59 28.54
CA HIS A 6 11.04 -30.45 28.36
C HIS A 6 10.90 -29.77 26.98
N ILE A 7 10.53 -30.52 25.93
CA ILE A 7 10.35 -29.99 24.57
C ILE A 7 9.08 -29.13 24.47
N LEU A 8 8.01 -29.52 25.18
CA LEU A 8 6.76 -28.75 25.21
C LEU A 8 6.90 -27.46 26.04
N THR A 9 7.69 -27.48 27.10
CA THR A 9 7.96 -26.28 27.92
C THR A 9 8.83 -25.25 27.21
N LEU A 10 9.76 -25.68 26.34
CA LEU A 10 10.58 -24.78 25.53
C LEU A 10 9.76 -24.07 24.43
N LEU A 11 8.75 -24.76 23.86
CA LEU A 11 7.86 -24.20 22.85
C LEU A 11 6.88 -23.16 23.42
N CYS A 12 6.37 -23.39 24.64
CA CYS A 12 5.47 -22.44 25.31
C CYS A 12 6.20 -21.21 25.87
N ALA A 13 7.45 -21.34 26.32
CA ALA A 13 8.22 -20.20 26.83
C ALA A 13 8.62 -19.19 25.73
N MET A 14 8.61 -19.61 24.46
CA MET A 14 8.90 -18.73 23.31
C MET A 14 7.67 -17.93 22.84
N MET A 15 6.46 -18.31 23.27
CA MET A 15 5.21 -17.60 22.93
C MET A 15 4.84 -16.47 23.90
N THR A 16 5.46 -16.38 25.08
CA THR A 16 5.03 -15.44 26.13
C THR A 16 5.83 -14.14 26.22
N PHE A 17 6.69 -13.83 25.24
CA PHE A 17 7.46 -12.58 25.20
C PHE A 17 6.92 -11.52 24.23
N ILE A 18 5.66 -11.64 23.79
CA ILE A 18 4.95 -10.56 23.08
C ILE A 18 3.79 -10.11 23.96
N SER A 19 4.10 -9.36 25.01
CA SER A 19 3.09 -8.54 25.68
C SER A 19 3.70 -7.17 25.98
N ALA A 20 2.91 -6.14 25.68
CA ALA A 20 3.22 -4.72 25.73
C ALA A 20 3.96 -4.13 24.52
N ILE A 21 3.31 -4.17 23.35
CA ILE A 21 3.28 -2.97 22.50
C ILE A 21 1.88 -2.40 22.65
N SER A 22 1.77 -1.31 23.39
CA SER A 22 0.66 -0.38 23.23
C SER A 22 0.69 0.11 21.78
N VAL A 23 -0.13 -0.47 20.91
CA VAL A 23 -0.33 -0.03 19.53
C VAL A 23 -1.13 1.27 19.59
N TYR A 24 -0.43 2.37 19.79
CA TYR A 24 -0.80 3.58 19.06
C TYR A 24 -0.41 3.30 17.61
N GLY A 25 -1.42 3.21 16.73
CA GLY A 25 -1.27 2.85 15.32
C GLY A 25 -0.18 3.70 14.67
N ALA A 26 1.00 3.12 14.47
CA ALA A 26 2.01 3.70 13.62
C ALA A 26 1.55 3.43 12.19
N THR A 27 0.84 4.40 11.60
CA THR A 27 0.50 4.40 10.18
C THR A 27 1.78 4.05 9.40
N SER A 28 1.78 2.89 8.74
CA SER A 28 2.99 2.39 8.08
C SER A 28 3.34 3.33 6.93
N LYS A 29 4.58 3.85 6.93
CA LYS A 29 5.09 4.70 5.86
C LYS A 29 5.65 3.85 4.72
N TYR A 30 5.13 4.07 3.52
CA TYR A 30 5.55 3.41 2.29
C TYR A 30 6.44 4.35 1.47
N LYS A 31 7.55 3.82 0.96
CA LYS A 31 8.52 4.56 0.14
C LYS A 31 8.45 4.09 -1.30
N LEU A 32 7.98 4.96 -2.18
CA LEU A 32 7.90 4.76 -3.62
C LEU A 32 9.14 5.41 -4.26
N TYR A 33 10.23 4.65 -4.27
CA TYR A 33 11.55 5.11 -4.70
C TYR A 33 11.59 5.65 -6.13
N ASP A 34 10.78 5.09 -7.03
CA ASP A 34 10.80 5.46 -8.45
C ASP A 34 10.22 6.86 -8.71
N ILE A 35 9.53 7.43 -7.72
CA ILE A 35 8.87 8.73 -7.81
C ILE A 35 9.20 9.66 -6.64
N ASP A 36 10.23 9.34 -5.84
CA ASP A 36 10.64 10.14 -4.68
C ASP A 36 9.49 10.45 -3.70
N LEU A 37 8.61 9.49 -3.42
CA LEU A 37 7.44 9.69 -2.55
C LEU A 37 7.48 8.80 -1.32
N THR A 38 7.33 9.38 -0.14
CA THR A 38 6.96 8.66 1.09
C THR A 38 5.52 9.02 1.45
N VAL A 39 4.70 8.03 1.80
CA VAL A 39 3.28 8.21 2.13
C VAL A 39 2.88 7.31 3.27
N ALA A 40 2.03 7.78 4.18
CA ALA A 40 1.45 6.98 5.25
C ALA A 40 0.06 6.49 4.83
N LEU A 41 -0.13 5.17 4.81
CA LEU A 41 -1.41 4.57 4.41
C LEU A 41 -2.25 4.19 5.62
N PRO A 42 -3.60 4.29 5.54
CA PRO A 42 -4.49 3.74 6.56
C PRO A 42 -4.13 2.30 6.92
N ASP A 43 -4.39 1.95 8.18
CA ASP A 43 -4.25 0.57 8.62
C ASP A 43 -5.31 -0.32 7.94
N ASP A 44 -5.10 -1.63 7.97
CA ASP A 44 -6.06 -2.63 7.48
C ASP A 44 -6.33 -2.64 5.96
N LEU A 45 -5.26 -2.44 5.17
CA LEU A 45 -5.29 -2.54 3.71
C LEU A 45 -4.46 -3.74 3.21
N TYR A 46 -4.88 -4.34 2.09
CA TYR A 46 -4.04 -5.17 1.24
C TYR A 46 -3.29 -4.24 0.28
N ILE A 47 -1.97 -4.21 0.33
CA ILE A 47 -1.15 -3.22 -0.39
C ILE A 47 -0.29 -3.94 -1.43
N VAL A 48 -0.22 -3.36 -2.63
CA VAL A 48 0.59 -3.83 -3.75
C VAL A 48 1.41 -2.67 -4.29
N THR A 49 2.71 -2.90 -4.46
CA THR A 49 3.65 -2.01 -5.14
C THR A 49 4.26 -2.72 -6.34
N ARG A 50 4.76 -1.98 -7.32
CA ARG A 50 5.31 -2.55 -8.58
C ARG A 50 6.48 -3.52 -8.40
N ASP A 51 7.19 -3.39 -7.30
CA ASP A 51 8.36 -4.20 -6.95
C ASP A 51 8.01 -5.42 -6.09
N MET A 52 6.72 -5.65 -5.85
CA MET A 52 6.24 -6.80 -5.09
C MET A 52 6.43 -8.11 -5.86
N ALA A 53 6.91 -9.14 -5.17
CA ALA A 53 7.14 -10.44 -5.78
C ALA A 53 5.83 -11.09 -6.25
N ALA A 54 5.82 -11.69 -7.44
CA ALA A 54 4.64 -12.37 -7.97
C ALA A 54 4.13 -13.55 -7.12
N SER A 55 4.96 -14.08 -6.21
CA SER A 55 4.58 -15.12 -5.25
C SER A 55 3.89 -14.59 -3.99
N ASP A 56 3.72 -13.27 -3.85
CA ASP A 56 3.15 -12.66 -2.65
C ASP A 56 1.67 -13.10 -2.47
N PRO A 57 1.27 -13.55 -1.27
CA PRO A 57 -0.11 -13.98 -1.02
C PRO A 57 -1.15 -12.86 -1.17
N VAL A 58 -0.75 -11.57 -1.20
CA VAL A 58 -1.68 -10.45 -1.33
C VAL A 58 -2.50 -10.51 -2.62
N TYR A 59 -1.91 -11.00 -3.72
CA TYR A 59 -2.62 -11.12 -5.00
C TYR A 59 -3.86 -12.01 -4.91
N LYS A 60 -3.78 -13.08 -4.10
CA LYS A 60 -4.94 -13.92 -3.79
C LYS A 60 -6.00 -13.17 -2.96
N ASN A 61 -5.59 -12.31 -2.04
CA ASN A 61 -6.52 -11.58 -1.17
C ASN A 61 -7.30 -10.49 -1.94
N ILE A 62 -6.69 -9.94 -2.99
CA ILE A 62 -7.33 -8.98 -3.90
C ILE A 62 -7.98 -9.66 -5.12
N ASP A 63 -8.09 -11.00 -5.12
CA ASP A 63 -8.67 -11.81 -6.20
C ASP A 63 -8.05 -11.54 -7.59
N SER A 64 -6.73 -11.36 -7.65
CA SER A 64 -6.02 -11.01 -8.89
C SER A 64 -4.84 -11.93 -9.20
N ASP A 65 -4.49 -12.01 -10.49
CA ASP A 65 -3.26 -12.67 -10.95
C ASP A 65 -2.11 -11.66 -10.92
N ALA A 66 -1.01 -12.03 -10.27
CA ALA A 66 0.10 -11.12 -10.02
C ALA A 66 0.73 -10.54 -11.29
N LEU A 67 0.88 -11.34 -12.35
CA LEU A 67 1.53 -10.91 -13.59
C LEU A 67 0.66 -9.90 -14.33
N SER A 68 -0.63 -10.24 -14.50
CA SER A 68 -1.60 -9.33 -15.12
C SER A 68 -1.76 -8.03 -14.34
N PHE A 69 -1.88 -8.11 -13.01
CA PHE A 69 -2.06 -6.96 -12.14
C PHE A 69 -0.85 -6.01 -12.18
N THR A 70 0.37 -6.56 -12.11
CA THR A 70 1.59 -5.74 -12.16
C THR A 70 1.73 -5.07 -13.53
N ALA A 71 1.45 -5.78 -14.62
CA ALA A 71 1.47 -5.19 -15.97
C ALA A 71 0.44 -4.05 -16.12
N ASP A 72 -0.75 -4.22 -15.55
CA ASP A 72 -1.78 -3.18 -15.50
C ASP A 72 -1.32 -1.95 -14.70
N MET A 73 -0.69 -2.17 -13.53
CA MET A 73 -0.12 -1.08 -12.72
C MET A 73 0.96 -0.32 -13.49
N GLU A 74 1.83 -1.01 -14.22
CA GLU A 74 2.84 -0.40 -15.08
C GLU A 74 2.21 0.45 -16.18
N GLN A 75 1.28 -0.12 -16.94
CA GLN A 75 0.58 0.54 -18.05
C GLN A 75 -0.16 1.80 -17.59
N LYS A 76 -0.81 1.74 -16.42
CA LYS A 76 -1.63 2.83 -15.87
C LYS A 76 -0.85 3.82 -15.01
N ASN A 77 0.48 3.71 -14.97
CA ASN A 77 1.33 4.56 -14.12
C ASN A 77 1.01 4.49 -12.61
N ILE A 78 0.44 3.38 -12.13
CA ILE A 78 0.12 3.13 -10.71
C ILE A 78 1.36 2.57 -10.01
N TYR A 79 1.89 3.30 -9.02
CA TYR A 79 3.05 2.90 -8.22
C TYR A 79 2.66 2.17 -6.93
N LEU A 80 1.45 2.44 -6.43
CA LEU A 80 0.86 1.77 -5.28
C LEU A 80 -0.64 1.59 -5.49
N TYR A 81 -1.13 0.40 -5.19
CA TYR A 81 -2.54 0.09 -5.05
C TYR A 81 -2.79 -0.49 -3.66
N ALA A 82 -3.87 -0.08 -3.01
CA ALA A 82 -4.27 -0.61 -1.72
C ALA A 82 -5.78 -0.86 -1.67
N LEU A 83 -6.20 -2.05 -1.29
CA LEU A 83 -7.61 -2.44 -1.16
C LEU A 83 -7.95 -2.62 0.31
N ALA A 84 -9.01 -1.97 0.78
CA ALA A 84 -9.52 -2.22 2.13
C ALA A 84 -9.86 -3.71 2.31
N LYS A 85 -9.53 -4.30 3.47
CA LYS A 85 -9.74 -5.76 3.63
C LYS A 85 -11.20 -6.21 3.53
N ASN A 86 -12.13 -5.31 3.84
CA ASN A 86 -13.58 -5.49 3.64
C ASN A 86 -14.03 -5.21 2.19
N LYS A 87 -13.11 -4.84 1.29
CA LYS A 87 -13.30 -4.50 -0.12
C LYS A 87 -14.25 -3.32 -0.37
N SER A 88 -14.45 -2.44 0.61
CA SER A 88 -15.37 -1.30 0.47
C SER A 88 -14.79 -0.14 -0.34
N TYR A 89 -13.47 0.02 -0.32
CA TYR A 89 -12.77 1.07 -1.05
C TYR A 89 -11.36 0.61 -1.45
N ASP A 90 -10.78 1.29 -2.43
CA ASP A 90 -9.37 1.20 -2.75
C ASP A 90 -8.70 2.57 -2.82
N ILE A 91 -7.37 2.55 -2.73
CA ILE A 91 -6.50 3.70 -2.89
C ILE A 91 -5.51 3.37 -4.01
N SER A 92 -5.30 4.31 -4.92
CA SER A 92 -4.23 4.23 -5.91
C SER A 92 -3.37 5.49 -5.90
N ILE A 93 -2.07 5.30 -6.10
CA ILE A 93 -1.10 6.38 -6.29
C ILE A 93 -0.51 6.25 -7.67
N THR A 94 -0.76 7.23 -8.52
CA THR A 94 -0.20 7.33 -9.86
C THR A 94 0.75 8.51 -9.96
N ALA A 95 1.72 8.41 -10.86
CA ALA A 95 2.61 9.52 -11.15
C ALA A 95 3.06 9.52 -12.60
N VAL A 96 3.00 10.68 -13.25
CA VAL A 96 3.45 10.88 -14.63
C VAL A 96 4.32 12.11 -14.75
N LYS A 97 5.22 12.14 -15.74
CA LYS A 97 6.01 13.35 -16.03
C LYS A 97 5.09 14.48 -16.45
N ALA A 98 5.34 15.67 -15.91
CA ALA A 98 4.56 16.87 -16.16
C ALA A 98 5.31 17.86 -17.08
N ASP A 99 5.96 17.35 -18.14
CA ASP A 99 6.92 18.11 -18.97
C ASP A 99 6.35 19.40 -19.60
N LYS A 100 5.02 19.53 -19.68
CA LYS A 100 4.31 20.66 -20.27
C LYS A 100 3.59 21.55 -19.25
N GLU A 101 3.69 21.22 -17.97
CA GLU A 101 2.96 21.88 -16.91
C GLU A 101 3.92 22.53 -15.92
N LYS A 102 3.52 23.69 -15.41
CA LYS A 102 4.27 24.40 -14.38
C LYS A 102 4.09 23.67 -13.05
N ASN A 103 5.16 23.54 -12.26
CA ASN A 103 5.01 23.00 -10.92
C ASN A 103 4.16 23.94 -10.06
N PHE A 104 3.37 23.39 -9.15
CA PHE A 104 2.44 24.18 -8.34
C PHE A 104 3.16 25.13 -7.38
N ASP A 105 4.35 24.75 -6.88
CA ASP A 105 5.22 25.59 -6.04
C ASP A 105 5.80 26.81 -6.78
N GLN A 106 5.65 26.87 -8.10
CA GLN A 106 6.10 27.97 -8.94
C GLN A 106 4.92 28.89 -9.35
N MET A 107 3.69 28.50 -9.04
CA MET A 107 2.48 29.20 -9.45
C MET A 107 1.98 30.19 -8.40
N THR A 108 1.36 31.27 -8.84
CA THR A 108 0.59 32.13 -7.92
C THR A 108 -0.75 31.47 -7.58
N GLN A 109 -1.40 31.93 -6.52
CA GLN A 109 -2.73 31.46 -6.14
C GLN A 109 -3.77 31.73 -7.22
N GLU A 110 -3.65 32.83 -7.96
CA GLU A 110 -4.53 33.14 -9.09
C GLU A 110 -4.30 32.19 -10.26
N GLU A 111 -3.04 31.83 -10.56
CA GLU A 111 -2.71 30.84 -11.59
C GLU A 111 -3.25 29.45 -11.20
N LEU A 112 -3.09 29.04 -9.93
CA LEU A 112 -3.60 27.76 -9.43
C LEU A 112 -5.13 27.70 -9.56
N LYS A 113 -5.83 28.76 -9.13
CA LYS A 113 -7.29 28.83 -9.25
C LYS A 113 -7.75 28.81 -10.71
N ALA A 114 -7.11 29.57 -11.59
CA ALA A 114 -7.45 29.60 -13.01
C ALA A 114 -7.25 28.23 -13.69
N ASN A 115 -6.19 27.50 -13.32
CA ASN A 115 -5.95 26.15 -13.80
C ASN A 115 -6.97 25.16 -13.25
N LEU A 116 -7.30 25.21 -11.96
CA LEU A 116 -8.31 24.35 -11.34
C LEU A 116 -9.69 24.52 -12.01
N GLU A 117 -10.09 25.76 -12.31
CA GLU A 117 -11.36 26.02 -13.02
C GLU A 117 -11.35 25.50 -14.46
N THR A 118 -10.19 25.54 -15.13
CA THR A 118 -10.02 24.92 -16.45
C THR A 118 -10.16 23.41 -16.37
N GLU A 119 -9.49 22.77 -15.40
CA GLU A 119 -9.57 21.32 -15.20
C GLU A 119 -10.99 20.87 -14.83
N LYS A 120 -11.70 21.63 -14.00
CA LYS A 120 -13.09 21.34 -13.63
C LYS A 120 -13.98 21.23 -14.88
N LYS A 121 -13.89 22.21 -15.77
CA LYS A 121 -14.64 22.21 -17.04
C LYS A 121 -14.25 21.02 -17.91
N GLU A 122 -12.97 20.72 -18.02
CA GLU A 122 -12.51 19.56 -18.80
C GLU A 122 -13.07 18.25 -18.25
N ILE A 123 -13.12 18.08 -16.93
CA ILE A 123 -13.74 16.90 -16.30
C ILE A 123 -15.23 16.84 -16.65
N GLU A 124 -15.98 17.91 -16.41
CA GLU A 124 -17.43 17.96 -16.67
C GLU A 124 -17.78 17.74 -18.16
N ASP A 125 -16.94 18.22 -19.08
CA ASP A 125 -17.18 18.13 -20.52
C ASP A 125 -16.76 16.78 -21.13
N THR A 126 -15.72 16.15 -20.59
CA THR A 126 -15.04 15.02 -21.28
C THR A 126 -15.00 13.73 -20.49
N GLN A 127 -15.15 13.80 -19.17
CA GLN A 127 -15.09 12.65 -18.29
C GLN A 127 -16.51 12.38 -17.82
N LYS A 128 -16.96 11.12 -17.85
CA LYS A 128 -18.32 10.74 -17.41
C LYS A 128 -18.43 10.80 -15.88
N LEU A 129 -18.13 11.95 -15.29
CA LEU A 129 -17.99 12.20 -13.87
C LEU A 129 -18.79 13.45 -13.49
N ILE A 130 -19.37 13.41 -12.30
CA ILE A 130 -20.01 14.57 -11.66
C ILE A 130 -18.97 15.17 -10.71
N VAL A 131 -18.76 16.49 -10.81
CA VAL A 131 -17.89 17.23 -9.88
C VAL A 131 -18.75 17.77 -8.74
N ASN A 132 -18.64 17.17 -7.57
CA ASN A 132 -19.34 17.64 -6.36
C ASN A 132 -18.64 18.87 -5.77
N ASP A 133 -17.31 18.80 -5.70
CA ASP A 133 -16.48 19.91 -5.23
C ASP A 133 -15.05 19.80 -5.81
N MET A 134 -14.41 20.96 -5.98
CA MET A 134 -13.00 21.07 -6.37
C MET A 134 -12.39 22.30 -5.69
N TYR A 135 -11.28 22.11 -4.96
CA TYR A 135 -10.64 23.19 -4.23
C TYR A 135 -9.13 22.99 -4.10
N ILE A 136 -8.43 24.06 -3.69
CA ILE A 136 -7.00 24.03 -3.41
C ILE A 136 -6.80 23.79 -1.92
N SER A 137 -6.00 22.78 -1.57
CA SER A 137 -5.55 22.51 -0.20
C SER A 137 -4.06 22.83 -0.07
N GLU A 138 -3.69 23.56 0.97
CA GLU A 138 -2.29 23.91 1.26
C GLU A 138 -1.80 23.10 2.48
N VAL A 139 -0.65 22.44 2.32
CA VAL A 139 -0.03 21.60 3.35
C VAL A 139 1.46 21.90 3.40
N GLY A 140 1.87 22.71 4.37
CA GLY A 140 3.23 23.25 4.39
C GLY A 140 3.48 24.09 3.13
N ASP A 141 4.54 23.75 2.38
CA ASP A 141 4.91 24.44 1.14
C ASP A 141 4.24 23.84 -0.11
N TYR A 142 3.36 22.85 0.05
CA TYR A 142 2.71 22.15 -1.06
C TYR A 142 1.27 22.58 -1.25
N SER A 143 0.90 22.85 -2.50
CA SER A 143 -0.49 23.05 -2.92
C SER A 143 -1.01 21.78 -3.60
N TYR A 144 -2.25 21.42 -3.32
CA TYR A 144 -2.93 20.28 -3.92
C TYR A 144 -4.25 20.74 -4.53
N TYR A 145 -4.57 20.21 -5.71
CA TYR A 145 -5.94 20.20 -6.17
C TYR A 145 -6.65 19.01 -5.56
N ILE A 146 -7.75 19.25 -4.88
CA ILE A 146 -8.62 18.23 -4.31
C ILE A 146 -9.88 18.15 -5.16
N TYR A 147 -10.30 16.94 -5.48
CA TYR A 147 -11.48 16.65 -6.29
C TYR A 147 -12.40 15.72 -5.50
N ASP A 148 -13.66 16.10 -5.39
CA ASP A 148 -14.76 15.26 -4.93
C ASP A 148 -15.63 14.94 -6.14
N LEU A 149 -15.60 13.68 -6.56
CA LEU A 149 -16.13 13.20 -7.83
C LEU A 149 -17.07 12.01 -7.62
N GLU A 150 -18.03 11.87 -8.51
CA GLU A 150 -18.93 10.71 -8.59
C GLU A 150 -19.01 10.22 -10.04
N SER A 151 -19.29 8.94 -10.28
CA SER A 151 -19.63 8.46 -11.63
C SER A 151 -20.92 9.14 -12.11
N ALA A 152 -20.94 9.58 -13.37
CA ALA A 152 -22.17 10.09 -13.99
C ALA A 152 -23.10 8.95 -14.47
N ASP A 153 -22.65 7.69 -14.44
CA ASP A 153 -23.50 6.54 -14.73
C ASP A 153 -24.38 6.21 -13.52
N PRO A 154 -25.72 6.37 -13.60
CA PRO A 154 -26.61 6.11 -12.47
C PRO A 154 -26.64 4.64 -12.02
N ASN A 155 -26.07 3.72 -12.81
CA ASN A 155 -25.92 2.32 -12.44
C ASN A 155 -24.62 2.02 -11.69
N GLU A 156 -23.66 2.94 -11.71
CA GLU A 156 -22.39 2.83 -11.00
C GLU A 156 -22.43 3.66 -9.72
N LYS A 157 -22.23 2.99 -8.58
CA LYS A 157 -22.20 3.65 -7.28
C LYS A 157 -20.76 4.02 -6.88
N ILE A 158 -20.07 4.70 -7.76
CA ILE A 158 -18.64 5.03 -7.60
C ILE A 158 -18.48 6.46 -7.12
N TYR A 159 -17.85 6.63 -5.96
CA TYR A 159 -17.36 7.91 -5.46
C TYR A 159 -15.85 7.93 -5.43
N MET A 160 -15.26 9.08 -5.75
CA MET A 160 -13.82 9.28 -5.78
C MET A 160 -13.44 10.56 -5.04
N LEU A 161 -12.51 10.44 -4.10
CA LEU A 161 -11.71 11.56 -3.64
C LEU A 161 -10.35 11.48 -4.32
N ARG A 162 -9.94 12.58 -4.94
CA ARG A 162 -8.63 12.66 -5.61
C ARG A 162 -7.84 13.85 -5.09
N SER A 163 -6.54 13.68 -4.94
CA SER A 163 -5.60 14.79 -4.75
C SER A 163 -4.61 14.77 -5.90
N ARG A 164 -4.34 15.93 -6.47
CA ARG A 164 -3.30 16.11 -7.49
C ARG A 164 -2.31 17.17 -7.04
N MET A 165 -1.03 16.90 -7.26
CA MET A 165 0.04 17.86 -7.06
C MET A 165 1.04 17.73 -8.20
N VAL A 166 1.50 18.87 -8.72
CA VAL A 166 2.62 18.90 -9.68
C VAL A 166 3.85 19.49 -9.00
N PHE A 167 4.88 18.68 -8.82
CA PHE A 167 6.11 19.09 -8.16
C PHE A 167 7.30 18.42 -8.81
N ARG A 168 8.40 19.16 -8.98
CA ARG A 168 9.65 18.66 -9.58
C ARG A 168 9.44 17.90 -10.90
N ASN A 169 8.59 18.44 -11.77
CA ASN A 169 8.25 17.89 -13.09
C ASN A 169 7.50 16.54 -13.06
N MET A 170 6.82 16.23 -11.95
CA MET A 170 5.98 15.04 -11.79
C MET A 170 4.59 15.45 -11.30
N SER A 171 3.56 14.92 -11.95
CA SER A 171 2.16 15.00 -11.51
C SER A 171 1.84 13.77 -10.68
N TYR A 172 1.69 13.94 -9.37
CA TYR A 172 1.30 12.93 -8.42
C TYR A 172 -0.21 12.97 -8.24
N ILE A 173 -0.88 11.83 -8.38
CA ILE A 173 -2.31 11.71 -8.18
C ILE A 173 -2.58 10.57 -7.20
N ILE A 174 -3.27 10.89 -6.12
CA ILE A 174 -3.79 9.92 -5.15
C ILE A 174 -5.29 9.87 -5.32
N THR A 175 -5.86 8.70 -5.48
CA THR A 175 -7.31 8.50 -5.57
C THR A 175 -7.74 7.52 -4.50
N LEU A 176 -8.73 7.87 -3.68
CA LEU A 176 -9.53 6.94 -2.88
C LEU A 176 -10.88 6.76 -3.60
N GLN A 177 -11.28 5.52 -3.84
CA GLN A 177 -12.50 5.20 -4.57
C GLN A 177 -13.37 4.20 -3.79
N THR A 178 -14.67 4.45 -3.71
CA THR A 178 -15.67 3.52 -3.16
C THR A 178 -16.58 2.97 -4.25
N TYR A 179 -17.25 1.85 -3.99
CA TYR A 179 -18.11 1.15 -4.97
C TYR A 179 -19.56 0.94 -4.50
N ASN A 180 -19.89 1.43 -3.31
CA ASN A 180 -21.18 1.23 -2.66
C ASN A 180 -22.07 2.49 -2.66
N GLY A 181 -21.56 3.61 -3.19
CA GLY A 181 -22.32 4.86 -3.29
C GLY A 181 -22.35 5.67 -2.00
N GLU A 182 -21.48 5.35 -1.04
CA GLU A 182 -21.38 6.09 0.22
C GLU A 182 -19.93 6.50 0.45
N LEU A 183 -19.73 7.76 0.87
CA LEU A 183 -18.46 8.28 1.32
C LEU A 183 -18.65 8.87 2.72
N SER A 184 -18.20 8.13 3.73
CA SER A 184 -18.31 8.55 5.13
C SER A 184 -17.33 9.67 5.47
N ASP A 185 -17.65 10.46 6.49
CA ASP A 185 -16.74 11.47 7.03
C ASP A 185 -15.40 10.87 7.49
N SER A 186 -15.41 9.61 7.98
CA SER A 186 -14.20 8.87 8.32
C SER A 186 -13.31 8.66 7.10
N LEU A 187 -13.88 8.23 5.96
CA LEU A 187 -13.13 8.03 4.73
C LEU A 187 -12.61 9.34 4.15
N ARG A 188 -13.38 10.43 4.26
CA ARG A 188 -12.91 11.78 3.89
C ARG A 188 -11.70 12.18 4.71
N LYS A 189 -11.74 11.94 6.02
CA LYS A 189 -10.61 12.21 6.92
C LYS A 189 -9.42 11.30 6.62
N GLU A 190 -9.63 10.02 6.36
CA GLU A 190 -8.57 9.08 5.98
C GLU A 190 -7.86 9.53 4.69
N PHE A 191 -8.63 9.97 3.70
CA PHE A 191 -8.09 10.56 2.48
C PHE A 191 -7.32 11.86 2.74
N GLU A 192 -7.83 12.71 3.64
CA GLU A 192 -7.15 13.95 4.03
C GLU A 192 -5.81 13.69 4.71
N ASP A 193 -5.79 12.78 5.69
CA ASP A 193 -4.57 12.34 6.38
C ASP A 193 -3.58 11.71 5.39
N LEU A 194 -4.08 10.97 4.39
CA LEU A 194 -3.27 10.33 3.36
C LEU A 194 -2.47 11.33 2.53
N TYR A 195 -3.12 12.28 1.85
CA TYR A 195 -2.39 13.22 1.00
C TYR A 195 -1.52 14.19 1.82
N LYS A 196 -1.95 14.53 3.04
CA LYS A 196 -1.15 15.36 3.97
C LYS A 196 0.09 14.64 4.50
N SER A 197 0.11 13.32 4.47
CA SER A 197 1.26 12.53 4.92
C SER A 197 2.39 12.46 3.88
N CYS A 198 2.15 12.92 2.65
CA CYS A 198 3.10 12.82 1.57
C CYS A 198 4.36 13.65 1.81
N ASP A 199 5.52 13.02 1.62
CA ASP A 199 6.83 13.64 1.66
C ASP A 199 7.55 13.37 0.33
N TYR A 200 7.90 14.45 -0.37
CA TYR A 200 8.50 14.45 -1.72
C TYR A 200 10.02 14.65 -1.69
N THR A 201 10.64 14.42 -0.53
CA THR A 201 12.09 14.42 -0.38
C THR A 201 12.71 13.33 -1.26
N LYS A 202 13.78 13.67 -2.00
CA LYS A 202 14.52 12.72 -2.84
C LYS A 202 14.88 11.47 -2.05
N LEU A 203 14.53 10.30 -2.59
CA LEU A 203 14.87 9.02 -2.00
C LEU A 203 16.18 8.52 -2.62
N ASN A 204 17.16 8.18 -1.78
CA ASN A 204 18.47 7.75 -2.27
C ASN A 204 18.42 6.34 -2.85
N ALA A 205 18.95 6.12 -4.07
CA ALA A 205 18.97 4.82 -4.74
C ALA A 205 19.64 3.71 -3.91
N SER A 206 20.65 4.04 -3.10
CA SER A 206 21.28 3.09 -2.17
C SER A 206 20.29 2.50 -1.15
N SER A 207 19.27 3.27 -0.74
CA SER A 207 18.24 2.79 0.18
C SER A 207 17.24 1.82 -0.48
N LYS A 208 16.98 1.97 -1.78
CA LYS A 208 16.25 0.96 -2.58
C LYS A 208 17.02 -0.36 -2.64
N THR A 209 18.33 -0.31 -2.92
CA THR A 209 19.19 -1.50 -2.96
C THR A 209 19.29 -2.18 -1.59
N ILE A 210 19.44 -1.41 -0.51
CA ILE A 210 19.47 -1.94 0.86
C ILE A 210 18.14 -2.62 1.23
N ARG A 211 16.99 -2.04 0.83
CA ARG A 211 15.68 -2.66 1.05
C ARG A 211 15.57 -4.00 0.30
N MET A 212 15.87 -4.02 -1.00
CA MET A 212 15.84 -5.26 -1.79
C MET A 212 16.78 -6.34 -1.23
N LEU A 213 17.95 -5.95 -0.74
CA LEU A 213 18.90 -6.87 -0.11
C LEU A 213 18.36 -7.43 1.23
N ASN A 214 17.71 -6.60 2.05
CA ASN A 214 17.10 -7.03 3.30
C ASN A 214 15.92 -7.97 3.05
N GLU A 215 15.06 -7.67 2.08
CA GLU A 215 13.93 -8.55 1.69
C GLU A 215 14.44 -9.90 1.17
N ALA A 216 15.47 -9.91 0.33
CA ALA A 216 16.12 -11.14 -0.14
C ALA A 216 16.77 -11.92 1.03
N ARG A 217 17.37 -11.22 1.99
CA ARG A 217 17.97 -11.83 3.19
C ARG A 217 16.90 -12.45 4.09
N ASP A 218 15.78 -11.79 4.31
CA ASP A 218 14.71 -12.27 5.19
C ASP A 218 14.00 -13.48 4.56
N LEU A 219 13.86 -13.53 3.23
CA LEU A 219 13.41 -14.72 2.50
C LEU A 219 14.38 -15.91 2.65
N LEU A 220 15.69 -15.66 2.58
CA LEU A 220 16.72 -16.68 2.79
C LEU A 220 16.74 -17.19 4.24
N ILE A 221 16.60 -16.30 5.22
CA ILE A 221 16.51 -16.68 6.64
C ILE A 221 15.25 -17.51 6.89
N GLY A 222 14.10 -17.08 6.35
CA GLY A 222 12.82 -17.80 6.48
C GLY A 222 12.87 -19.21 5.88
N THR A 223 13.48 -19.37 4.71
CA THR A 223 13.65 -20.68 4.06
C THR A 223 14.60 -21.60 4.83
N VAL A 224 15.73 -21.07 5.35
CA VAL A 224 16.66 -21.85 6.20
C VAL A 224 15.97 -22.30 7.50
N LEU A 225 15.16 -21.44 8.12
CA LEU A 225 14.38 -21.78 9.32
C LEU A 225 13.34 -22.88 9.04
N MET A 226 12.63 -22.82 7.90
CA MET A 226 11.69 -23.86 7.48
C MET A 226 12.37 -25.23 7.28
N ILE A 227 13.54 -25.25 6.64
CA ILE A 227 14.33 -26.47 6.44
C ILE A 227 14.82 -27.04 7.78
N ALA A 228 15.27 -26.18 8.71
CA ALA A 228 15.69 -26.59 10.03
C ALA A 228 14.54 -27.22 10.84
N ILE A 229 13.34 -26.61 10.80
CA ILE A 229 12.13 -27.14 11.44
C ILE A 229 11.75 -28.50 10.85
N LEU A 230 11.74 -28.64 9.53
CA LEU A 230 11.51 -29.94 8.85
C LEU A 230 12.54 -31.00 9.26
N GLY A 231 13.82 -30.62 9.35
CA GLY A 231 14.89 -31.50 9.83
C GLY A 231 14.64 -32.01 11.25
N VAL A 232 14.23 -31.13 12.17
CA VAL A 232 13.88 -31.50 13.55
C VAL A 232 12.67 -32.42 13.59
N ILE A 233 11.62 -32.14 12.80
CA ILE A 233 10.44 -33.01 12.69
C ILE A 233 10.82 -34.41 12.21
N LEU A 234 11.69 -34.52 11.19
CA LEU A 234 12.17 -35.80 10.67
C LEU A 234 13.00 -36.59 11.70
N ILE A 235 13.86 -35.91 12.47
CA ILE A 235 14.63 -36.54 13.55
C ILE A 235 13.68 -37.08 14.64
N ILE A 236 12.70 -36.28 15.08
CA ILE A 236 11.70 -36.70 16.07
C ILE A 236 10.89 -37.90 15.55
N ALA A 237 10.45 -37.86 14.28
CA ALA A 237 9.71 -38.95 13.66
C ALA A 237 10.54 -40.24 13.62
N ARG A 238 11.84 -40.14 13.27
CA ARG A 238 12.78 -41.27 13.22
C ARG A 238 13.04 -41.88 14.60
N ILE A 239 13.26 -41.06 15.63
CA ILE A 239 13.40 -41.51 17.02
C ILE A 239 12.12 -42.20 17.49
N SER A 240 10.94 -41.66 17.15
CA SER A 240 9.66 -42.27 17.54
C SER A 240 9.44 -43.64 16.87
N ARG A 241 9.86 -43.80 15.61
CA ARG A 241 9.78 -45.08 14.88
C ARG A 241 10.74 -46.12 15.45
N ASN A 242 11.97 -45.74 15.80
CA ASN A 242 12.94 -46.66 16.40
C ASN A 242 12.52 -47.11 17.81
N ASN A 243 11.93 -46.23 18.62
CA ASN A 243 11.40 -46.60 19.93
C ASN A 243 10.20 -47.56 19.84
N LYS A 244 9.39 -47.49 18.76
CA LYS A 244 8.32 -48.48 18.51
C LYS A 244 8.87 -49.85 18.11
N LYS A 245 10.03 -49.92 17.42
CA LYS A 245 10.69 -51.19 17.06
C LYS A 245 11.33 -51.89 18.26
N HIS A 246 11.81 -51.15 19.26
CA HIS A 246 12.39 -51.72 20.48
C HIS A 246 11.37 -52.24 21.51
N HIS A 247 10.07 -52.01 21.29
CA HIS A 247 8.99 -52.57 22.11
C HIS A 247 8.25 -53.73 21.41
N ALA A 248 8.78 -54.23 20.28
CA ALA A 248 8.22 -55.33 19.50
C ALA A 248 9.05 -56.63 19.57
N PHE A 249 9.93 -56.75 20.57
CA PHE A 249 10.61 -57.99 20.94
C PHE A 249 10.41 -58.27 22.43
#